data_AF-A0A482VHX2-F1
#
_entry.id   AF-A0A482VHX2-F1
#
_cell.length_a   1.000
_cell.length_b   1.000
_cell.length_c   1.000
_cell.angle_alpha   90.00
_cell.angle_beta   90.00
_cell.angle_gamma   90.00
#
_symmetry.space_group_name_H-M   'P 1'
#
loop_
_entity.id
_entity.type
_entity.pdbx_description
1 polymer ?
#
loop_
_entity_poly.entity_id
_entity_poly.type
_entity_poly.pdbx_seq_one_letter_code
_entity_poly.pdbx_strand_id
1 'polypeptide(L)' 'MKIKVAFNNSFSGAVHARDFRTGSCMVHGDGGKVVTLDINLLAQQGTSDYCGLLVNNSI' A
#
# COMPACT_ATOMS: atom_id res chain seq x y z
N MET A 1 -3.14 -4.34 -7.46
CA MET A 1 -3.70 -2.98 -7.51
C MET A 1 -2.57 -1.99 -7.40
N LYS A 2 -2.54 -0.95 -8.24
CA LYS A 2 -1.59 0.15 -8.14
C LYS A 2 -2.29 1.37 -7.54
N ILE A 3 -1.77 1.90 -6.45
CA ILE A 3 -2.32 3.06 -5.75
C ILE A 3 -1.33 4.20 -5.91
N LYS A 4 -1.75 5.29 -6.54
CA LYS A 4 -0.94 6.50 -6.69
C LYS A 4 -1.38 7.55 -5.67
N VAL A 5 -0.47 7.97 -4.81
CA VAL A 5 -0.68 9.06 -3.86
C VAL A 5 0.12 10.27 -4.34
N ALA A 6 -0.60 11.37 -4.61
CA ALA A 6 0.01 12.63 -5.00
C ALA A 6 0.03 13.60 -3.82
N PHE A 7 1.17 14.25 -3.62
CA PHE A 7 1.42 15.22 -2.56
C PHE A 7 1.65 16.60 -3.18
N ASN A 8 1.23 17.66 -2.48
CA ASN A 8 1.43 19.03 -2.94
C ASN A 8 2.92 19.43 -2.93
N ASN A 9 3.67 18.89 -1.97
CA ASN A 9 5.08 19.13 -1.74
C ASN A 9 5.88 17.82 -1.78
N SER A 10 7.21 17.94 -1.76
CA SER A 10 8.11 16.79 -1.60
C SER A 10 7.73 15.98 -0.36
N PHE A 11 7.56 14.68 -0.53
CA PHE A 11 7.17 13.77 0.52
C PHE A 11 8.30 12.80 0.85
N SER A 12 8.71 12.80 2.12
CA SER A 12 9.67 11.85 2.70
C SER A 12 9.05 11.25 3.96
N GLY A 13 8.35 10.14 3.77
CA GLY A 13 7.62 9.43 4.82
C GLY A 13 7.23 8.03 4.34
N ALA A 14 6.36 7.34 5.06
CA ALA A 14 5.86 6.03 4.66
C ALA A 14 4.39 6.12 4.21
N VAL A 15 4.09 5.58 3.03
CA VAL A 15 2.72 5.28 2.60
C VAL A 15 2.51 3.80 2.80
N HIS A 16 1.48 3.42 3.56
CA HIS A 16 1.21 2.01 3.86
C HIS A 16 -0.28 1.71 3.94
N ALA A 17 -0.64 0.44 3.77
CA ALA A 17 -1.98 -0.04 4.05
C ALA A 17 -2.32 0.12 5.54
N ARG A 18 -3.61 0.33 5.86
CA ARG A 18 -4.06 0.53 7.26
C ARG A 18 -3.66 -0.68 8.10
N ASP A 19 -2.95 -0.46 9.21
CA ASP A 19 -2.46 -1.49 10.15
C ASP A 19 -1.44 -2.51 9.61
N PHE A 20 -1.05 -2.44 8.32
CA PHE A 20 -0.05 -3.31 7.70
C PHE A 20 1.19 -2.50 7.29
N ARG A 21 2.18 -2.44 8.18
CA ARG A 21 3.46 -1.70 7.99
C ARG A 21 4.62 -2.59 7.54
N THR A 22 4.34 -3.64 6.77
CA THR A 22 5.33 -4.57 6.22
C THR A 22 5.88 -4.05 4.88
N GLY A 23 7.04 -4.56 4.45
CA GLY A 23 7.68 -4.11 3.20
C GLY A 23 6.84 -4.35 1.93
N SER A 24 5.93 -5.32 1.94
CA SER A 24 4.98 -5.60 0.85
C SER A 24 3.80 -4.63 0.82
N CYS A 25 3.49 -4.00 1.95
CA CYS A 25 2.31 -3.16 2.16
C CYS A 25 2.67 -1.70 2.43
N MET A 26 3.94 -1.34 2.30
CA MET A 26 4.51 -0.02 2.55
C MET A 26 5.49 0.35 1.45
N VAL A 27 5.54 1.64 1.13
CA VAL A 27 6.60 2.25 0.33
C VAL A 27 7.03 3.58 0.95
N HIS A 28 8.31 3.88 0.87
CA HIS A 28 8.86 5.16 1.31
C HIS A 28 8.83 6.20 0.19
N GLY A 29 8.51 7.44 0.57
CA GLY A 29 8.69 8.59 -0.31
C GLY A 29 10.17 8.87 -0.52
N ASP A 30 10.53 9.17 -1.77
CA ASP A 30 11.89 9.44 -2.24
C ASP A 30 12.20 10.95 -2.32
N GLY A 31 11.36 11.80 -1.70
CA GLY A 31 11.42 13.26 -1.85
C GLY A 31 10.70 13.78 -3.09
N GLY A 32 10.14 12.91 -3.93
CA GLY A 32 9.23 13.26 -4.99
C GLY A 32 7.85 13.69 -4.48
N LYS A 33 6.96 14.03 -5.43
CA LYS A 33 5.57 14.43 -5.15
C LYS A 33 4.57 13.30 -5.36
N VAL A 34 5.04 12.14 -5.80
CA VAL A 34 4.20 11.00 -6.15
C VAL A 34 4.82 9.77 -5.55
N VAL A 35 4.00 9.00 -4.83
CA VAL A 35 4.37 7.68 -4.32
C VAL A 35 3.40 6.66 -4.91
N THR A 36 3.94 5.55 -5.40
CA THR A 36 3.15 4.44 -5.93
C THR A 36 3.25 3.25 -4.99
N LEU A 37 2.12 2.84 -4.42
CA LEU A 37 1.99 1.64 -3.59
C LEU A 37 1.33 0.54 -4.42
N ASP A 38 1.99 -0.61 -4.54
CA ASP A 38 1.46 -1.80 -5.21
C ASP A 38 0.96 -2.80 -4.16
N ILE A 39 -0.31 -3.18 -4.22
CA ILE A 39 -0.94 -4.15 -3.30
C ILE A 39 -1.42 -5.36 -4.09
N ASN A 40 -1.08 -6.56 -3.64
CA ASN A 40 -1.62 -7.80 -4.19
C ASN A 40 -3.05 -8.03 -3.68
N LEU A 41 -4.04 -7.91 -4.58
CA LEU A 41 -5.45 -8.12 -4.23
C LEU A 41 -5.83 -9.58 -3.99
N LEU A 42 -4.97 -10.51 -4.39
CA LEU A 42 -5.18 -11.96 -4.31
C LEU A 42 -4.33 -12.60 -3.21
N ALA A 43 -3.63 -11.80 -2.40
CA ALA A 43 -2.85 -12.31 -1.28
C ALA A 43 -3.75 -13.02 -0.27
N GLN A 44 -3.37 -14.23 0.13
CA GLN A 44 -4.11 -15.03 1.10
C GLN A 44 -3.84 -14.53 2.52
N GLN A 45 -4.83 -14.61 3.41
CA GLN A 45 -4.62 -14.24 4.81
C GLN A 45 -3.50 -15.08 5.43
N GLY A 46 -2.57 -14.42 6.11
CA GLY A 46 -1.41 -15.06 6.73
C GLY A 46 -0.14 -15.09 5.86
N THR A 47 -0.21 -14.72 4.58
CA THR A 47 0.98 -14.54 3.76
C THR A 47 1.65 -13.18 4.02
N SER A 48 2.95 -13.08 3.72
CA SER A 48 3.71 -11.85 3.94
C SER A 48 3.27 -10.67 3.06
N ASP A 49 2.58 -10.94 1.96
CA ASP A 49 2.04 -9.94 1.02
C ASP A 49 0.56 -9.61 1.26
N TYR A 50 -0.03 -10.14 2.33
CA TYR A 50 -1.39 -9.78 2.76
C TYR A 50 -1.40 -8.42 3.48
N CYS A 51 -2.12 -7.46 2.91
CA CYS A 51 -2.18 -6.07 3.39
C CYS A 51 -3.51 -5.69 4.06
N GLY A 52 -4.22 -6.65 4.68
CA GLY A 52 -5.46 -6.37 5.40
C GLY A 52 -6.68 -6.11 4.51
N LEU A 53 -6.69 -6.70 3.32
CA LEU A 53 -7.74 -6.48 2.34
C LEU A 53 -9.08 -7.05 2.81
N LEU A 54 -10.09 -6.18 2.86
CA LEU A 54 -11.48 -6.58 3.08
C LEU A 54 -12.14 -6.81 1.72
N VAL A 55 -12.27 -8.07 1.32
CA VAL A 55 -12.96 -8.44 0.09
C VAL A 55 -14.40 -8.77 0.43
N ASN A 56 -15.33 -7.89 0.05
CA ASN A 56 -16.75 -8.21 0.12
C ASN A 56 -17.16 -8.97 -1.15
N ASN A 57 -17.04 -10.28 -1.12
CA ASN A 57 -17.47 -11.16 -2.21
C ASN A 57 -18.83 -11.79 -1.85
N SER A 58 -19.84 -10.94 -1.70
CA SER A 58 -21.24 -11.38 -1.63
C SER A 58 -21.70 -11.64 -3.07
N ILE A 59 -21.51 -12.88 -3.54
CA ILE A 59 -22.10 -13.38 -4.79
C ILE A 59 -23.25 -14.30 -4.42
#